data_AF-A0A2E1Q789-F1
#
_entry.id   AF-A0A2E1Q789-F1
#
_cell.length_a   1.000
_cell.length_b   1.000
_cell.length_c   1.000
_cell.angle_alpha   90.00
_cell.angle_beta   90.00
_cell.angle_gamma   90.00
#
_symmetry.space_group_name_H-M   'P 1'
#
loop_
_entity.id
_entity.type
_entity.pdbx_description
1 polymer ?
#
loop_
_entity_poly.entity_id
_entity_poly.type
_entity_poly.pdbx_seq_one_letter_code
_entity_poly.pdbx_strand_id
1 'polypeptide(L)'
;MRSVMKKSTSQPITPTRRGLILDPVHPKDWRELEIIYACEQCSHFDPNSQECTIGYDSRQHLKAVQDQRYELFGRVGFCRFSEID
;
A
#
# COMPACT_ATOMS: atom_id res chain seq x y z
N MET A 1 -34.69 36.13 12.37
CA MET A 1 -34.48 34.82 11.72
C MET A 1 -33.07 34.36 12.07
N ARG A 2 -32.91 33.37 12.97
CA ARG A 2 -31.60 32.88 13.42
C ARG A 2 -31.18 31.72 12.52
N SER A 3 -30.21 31.92 11.63
CA SER A 3 -29.64 30.85 10.80
C SER A 3 -28.77 29.94 11.65
N VAL A 4 -29.15 28.66 11.71
CA VAL A 4 -28.39 27.59 12.36
C VAL A 4 -27.19 27.25 11.47
N MET A 5 -26.00 27.61 11.92
CA MET A 5 -24.72 27.23 11.30
C MET A 5 -24.54 25.72 11.43
N LYS A 6 -24.52 25.01 10.30
CA LYS A 6 -24.27 23.56 10.23
C LYS A 6 -22.80 23.30 10.57
N LYS A 7 -22.54 22.64 11.70
CA LYS A 7 -21.22 22.21 12.14
C LYS A 7 -20.70 21.15 11.16
N SER A 8 -19.68 21.50 10.38
CA SER A 8 -18.98 20.58 9.48
C SER A 8 -18.31 19.49 10.33
N THR A 9 -18.82 18.26 10.22
CA THR A 9 -18.22 17.07 10.81
C THR A 9 -16.83 16.88 10.20
N SER A 10 -15.80 17.24 10.95
CA SER A 10 -14.41 16.93 10.62
C SER A 10 -14.26 15.41 10.62
N GLN A 11 -14.02 14.82 9.44
CA GLN A 11 -13.71 13.41 9.31
C GLN A 11 -12.53 13.06 10.25
N PRO A 12 -12.52 11.89 10.88
CA PRO A 12 -11.38 11.46 11.67
C PRO A 12 -10.16 11.42 10.74
N ILE A 13 -9.15 12.22 11.08
CA ILE A 13 -7.80 12.12 10.51
C ILE A 13 -7.25 10.77 10.95
N THR A 14 -7.61 9.71 10.21
CA THR A 14 -6.89 8.44 10.28
C THR A 14 -5.44 8.76 10.02
N PRO A 15 -4.51 8.42 10.93
CA PRO A 15 -3.10 8.67 10.70
C PRO A 15 -2.75 7.93 9.43
N THR A 16 -2.47 8.67 8.35
CA THR A 16 -1.88 8.09 7.14
C THR A 16 -0.59 7.44 7.61
N ARG A 17 -0.64 6.11 7.79
CA ARG A 17 0.49 5.33 8.28
C ARG A 17 1.68 5.62 7.37
N ARG A 18 2.87 5.58 7.98
CA ARG A 18 4.19 5.87 7.38
C ARG A 18 4.19 5.54 5.88
N GLY A 19 4.51 6.54 5.06
CA GLY A 19 4.43 6.45 3.60
C GLY A 19 5.20 5.26 3.05
N LEU A 20 4.81 4.82 1.85
CA LEU A 20 5.46 3.75 1.12
C LEU A 20 6.96 4.02 0.98
N ILE A 21 7.78 3.11 1.50
CA ILE A 21 9.24 3.17 1.32
C ILE A 21 9.59 2.21 0.18
N LEU A 22 10.30 2.73 -0.82
CA LEU A 22 10.72 1.99 -2.00
C LEU A 22 12.14 1.46 -1.82
N ASP A 23 12.27 0.13 -1.79
CA ASP A 23 13.55 -0.55 -1.70
C ASP A 23 14.07 -0.92 -3.10
N PRO A 24 15.38 -0.79 -3.34
CA PRO A 24 15.98 -1.29 -4.57
C PRO A 24 15.96 -2.82 -4.58
N VAL A 25 15.61 -3.42 -5.73
CA VAL A 25 15.65 -4.87 -5.93
C VAL A 25 16.53 -5.19 -7.13
N HIS A 26 17.49 -6.09 -6.95
CA HIS A 26 18.41 -6.45 -8.01
C HIS A 26 17.66 -7.19 -9.16
N PRO A 27 17.93 -6.92 -10.45
CA PRO A 27 17.22 -7.55 -11.58
C PRO A 27 17.35 -9.07 -11.68
N LYS A 28 18.40 -9.63 -11.08
CA LYS A 28 18.53 -11.08 -10.90
C LYS A 28 17.46 -11.58 -9.93
N ASP A 29 17.40 -10.97 -8.76
CA ASP A 29 16.50 -11.33 -7.68
C ASP A 29 15.04 -11.12 -8.08
N TRP A 30 14.73 -10.03 -8.79
CA TRP A 30 13.39 -9.79 -9.31
C TRP A 30 12.88 -10.88 -10.26
N ARG A 31 13.78 -11.55 -11.00
CA ARG A 31 13.43 -12.61 -11.94
C ARG A 31 13.48 -14.00 -11.33
N GLU A 32 14.42 -14.23 -10.41
CA GLU A 32 14.73 -15.55 -9.88
C GLU A 32 14.07 -15.82 -8.52
N LEU A 33 13.82 -14.79 -7.71
CA LEU A 33 13.16 -14.94 -6.42
C LEU A 33 11.66 -14.73 -6.57
N GLU A 34 10.88 -15.65 -6.01
CA GLU A 34 9.43 -15.52 -5.86
C GLU A 34 9.10 -14.62 -4.65
N ILE A 35 9.48 -13.35 -4.74
CA ILE A 35 9.30 -12.39 -3.63
C ILE A 35 7.82 -12.05 -3.48
N ILE A 36 7.34 -11.93 -2.23
CA ILE A 36 6.04 -11.36 -1.91
C ILE A 36 6.19 -9.84 -1.87
N TYR A 37 5.64 -9.14 -2.86
CA TYR A 37 5.80 -7.68 -2.98
C TYR A 37 4.49 -6.93 -3.23
N ALA A 38 3.41 -7.65 -3.56
CA ALA A 38 2.11 -7.08 -3.80
C ALA A 38 1.09 -7.47 -2.73
N CYS A 39 0.11 -6.61 -2.47
CA CYS A 39 -1.01 -6.92 -1.59
C CYS A 39 -1.80 -8.14 -2.10
N GLU A 40 -1.89 -8.34 -3.41
CA GLU A 40 -2.57 -9.50 -4.02
C GLU A 40 -1.91 -10.84 -3.66
N GLN A 41 -0.67 -10.83 -3.18
CA GLN A 41 0.05 -12.00 -2.68
C GLN A 41 -0.01 -12.14 -1.15
N CYS A 42 -0.66 -11.20 -0.46
CA CYS A 42 -0.71 -11.11 0.99
C CYS A 42 -2.04 -11.66 1.54
N SER A 43 -1.98 -12.41 2.64
CA SER A 43 -3.16 -12.94 3.35
C SER A 43 -4.09 -11.86 3.92
N HIS A 44 -3.59 -10.64 4.09
CA HIS A 44 -4.34 -9.53 4.65
C HIS A 44 -5.09 -8.68 3.62
N PHE A 45 -4.95 -9.00 2.34
CA PHE A 45 -5.64 -8.29 1.28
C PHE A 45 -6.99 -8.93 1.00
N ASP A 46 -8.05 -8.12 1.02
CA ASP A 46 -9.37 -8.56 0.57
C ASP A 46 -9.56 -8.19 -0.90
N PRO A 47 -9.61 -9.18 -1.82
CA PRO A 47 -9.75 -8.92 -3.25
C PRO A 47 -11.12 -8.31 -3.63
N ASN A 48 -12.15 -8.47 -2.79
CA ASN A 48 -13.49 -7.94 -3.09
C ASN A 48 -13.56 -6.43 -2.86
N SER A 49 -13.05 -5.96 -1.72
CA SER A 49 -12.99 -4.54 -1.37
C SER A 49 -11.76 -3.84 -1.94
N GLN A 50 -10.75 -4.60 -2.40
CA GLN A 50 -9.42 -4.11 -2.75
C GLN A 50 -8.74 -3.37 -1.58
N GLU A 51 -9.07 -3.72 -0.35
CA GLU A 51 -8.52 -3.07 0.85
C GLU A 51 -7.54 -4.00 1.60
N CYS A 52 -6.59 -3.39 2.30
CA CYS A 52 -5.72 -4.11 3.23
C CYS A 52 -6.35 -4.07 4.63
N THR A 53 -6.63 -5.24 5.19
CA THR A 53 -7.25 -5.39 6.53
C THR A 53 -6.39 -4.83 7.67
N ILE A 54 -5.09 -4.60 7.43
CA ILE A 54 -4.15 -3.98 8.38
C ILE A 54 -4.31 -2.43 8.40
N GLY A 55 -5.00 -1.85 7.41
CA GLY A 55 -5.21 -0.41 7.27
C GLY A 55 -4.11 0.32 6.49
N TYR A 56 -3.36 -0.38 5.64
CA TYR A 56 -2.46 0.24 4.66
C TYR A 56 -3.20 0.58 3.36
N ASP A 57 -2.69 1.57 2.61
CA ASP A 57 -3.22 1.91 1.29
C ASP A 57 -2.81 0.85 0.26
N SER A 58 -3.69 -0.12 0.05
CA SER A 58 -3.55 -1.24 -0.89
C SER A 58 -3.28 -0.78 -2.32
N ARG A 59 -3.79 0.38 -2.74
CA ARG A 59 -3.63 0.92 -4.11
C ARG A 59 -2.17 1.12 -4.48
N GLN A 60 -1.33 1.42 -3.49
CA GLN A 60 0.10 1.60 -3.71
C GLN A 60 0.89 0.28 -3.67
N HIS A 61 0.25 -0.82 -3.27
CA HIS A 61 0.83 -2.15 -3.16
C HIS A 61 0.22 -3.14 -4.17
N LEU A 62 -0.63 -2.70 -5.10
CA LEU A 62 -1.14 -3.57 -6.15
C LEU A 62 -0.01 -4.02 -7.07
N LYS A 63 -0.06 -5.26 -7.56
CA LYS A 63 1.01 -5.84 -8.39
C LYS A 63 1.31 -4.98 -9.61
N ALA A 64 0.26 -4.54 -10.31
CA ALA A 64 0.42 -3.69 -11.49
C ALA A 64 1.18 -2.38 -11.20
N VAL A 65 0.94 -1.78 -10.03
CA VAL A 65 1.63 -0.55 -9.62
C VAL A 65 3.08 -0.82 -9.23
N GLN A 66 3.34 -1.95 -8.57
CA GLN A 66 4.68 -2.36 -8.17
C GLN A 66 5.54 -2.77 -9.37
N ASP A 67 4.97 -3.53 -10.30
CA ASP A 67 5.64 -3.94 -11.55
C ASP A 67 6.02 -2.71 -12.37
N GLN A 68 5.08 -1.77 -12.56
CA GLN A 68 5.36 -0.51 -13.25
C GLN A 68 6.47 0.29 -12.55
N ARG A 69 6.46 0.37 -11.21
CA ARG A 69 7.52 1.08 -10.48
C ARG A 69 8.87 0.39 -10.60
N TYR A 70 8.89 -0.93 -10.59
CA TYR A 70 10.11 -1.69 -10.78
C TYR A 70 10.70 -1.43 -12.17
N GLU A 71 9.87 -1.48 -13.20
CA GLU A 71 10.29 -1.20 -14.57
C GLU A 71 10.85 0.21 -14.75
N LEU A 72 10.26 1.20 -14.07
CA LEU A 72 10.67 2.61 -14.19
C LEU A 72 11.87 2.99 -13.33
N PHE A 73 11.97 2.45 -12.10
CA PHE A 73 12.92 2.92 -11.09
C PHE A 73 13.83 1.82 -10.53
N GLY A 74 13.59 0.55 -10.85
CA GLY A 74 14.28 -0.60 -10.24
C GLY A 74 13.99 -0.75 -8.75
N ARG A 75 12.85 -0.22 -8.28
CA ARG A 75 12.48 -0.20 -6.86
C ARG A 75 11.05 -0.67 -6.65
N VAL A 76 10.82 -1.31 -5.51
CA VAL A 76 9.52 -1.88 -5.12
C VAL A 76 9.20 -1.48 -3.69
N GLY A 77 7.93 -1.22 -3.41
CA GLY A 77 7.51 -0.87 -2.05
C GLY A 77 7.06 -2.09 -1.27
N PHE A 78 7.91 -2.68 -0.45
CA PHE A 78 7.52 -3.83 0.37
C PHE A 78 6.52 -3.45 1.46
N CYS A 79 5.60 -4.37 1.76
CA CYS A 79 4.73 -4.24 2.92
C CYS A 79 5.59 -4.33 4.17
N ARG A 80 5.70 -3.23 4.93
CA ARG A 80 6.53 -3.21 6.16
C ARG A 80 5.96 -4.04 7.32
N PHE A 81 4.73 -4.54 7.17
CA PHE A 81 4.24 -5.59 8.08
C PHE A 81 4.96 -6.92 7.85
N SER A 82 5.44 -7.19 6.64
CA SER A 82 6.26 -8.37 6.32
C SER A 82 7.68 -8.31 6.88
N GLU A 83 8.08 -7.20 7.53
CA GLU A 83 9.39 -7.06 8.21
C GLU A 83 9.31 -7.39 9.71
N ILE A 84 8.12 -7.72 10.22
CA ILE A 84 7.88 -8.04 11.62
C ILE A 84 7.62 -9.55 11.74
N ASP A 85 8.62 -10.36 11.38
CA ASP A 85 8.73 -11.76 11.81
C ASP A 85 10.17 -12.03 12.24
#